data_AF-A0A817A713-F1
#
_entry.id   AF-A0A817A713-F1
#
_cell.length_a   1.000
_cell.length_b   1.000
_cell.length_c   1.000
_cell.angle_alpha   90.00
_cell.angle_beta   90.00
_cell.angle_gamma   90.00
#
_symmetry.space_group_name_H-M   'P 1'
#
loop_
_entity.id
_entity.type
_entity.pdbx_description
1 polymer ?
#
loop_
_entity_poly.entity_id
_entity_poly.type
_entity_poly.pdbx_seq_one_letter_code
_entity_poly.pdbx_strand_id
1 'polypeptide(L)'
;MQGDSYHLRQSVDTQNKTFSPYSSSIETSSNEQMHNSSRPTFTPPNQRKSDASENATKMIPIDIDMNLKENMEEHSTIYYDIQGLVLRRGQPFSFTITFNQDFPADKYNLSFIFKPQ
;
A
#
# COMPACT_ATOMS: atom_id res chain seq x y z
N MET A 1 -16.24 2.28 -51.89
CA MET A 1 -15.73 1.01 -51.31
C MET A 1 -14.34 1.31 -50.80
N GLN A 2 -13.91 1.05 -49.58
CA GLN A 2 -14.51 0.52 -48.35
C GLN A 2 -13.51 0.98 -47.26
N GLY A 3 -13.97 1.38 -46.08
CA GLY A 3 -13.07 1.80 -45.00
C GLY A 3 -12.23 0.64 -44.45
N ASP A 4 -10.97 0.93 -44.15
CA ASP A 4 -10.08 0.00 -43.46
C ASP A 4 -10.48 -0.09 -41.98
N SER A 5 -11.05 -1.23 -41.63
CA SER A 5 -11.50 -1.58 -40.28
C SER A 5 -10.39 -2.33 -39.56
N TYR A 6 -9.77 -1.71 -38.56
CA TYR A 6 -8.82 -2.40 -37.69
C TYR A 6 -9.58 -3.23 -36.65
N HIS A 7 -9.57 -4.55 -36.80
CA HIS A 7 -10.12 -5.47 -35.82
C HIS A 7 -9.18 -5.70 -34.64
N LEU A 8 -9.71 -5.35 -33.47
CA LEU A 8 -9.23 -5.65 -32.12
C LEU A 8 -9.07 -7.16 -31.92
N ARG A 9 -7.84 -7.64 -31.69
CA ARG A 9 -7.57 -8.99 -31.18
C ARG A 9 -7.62 -8.97 -29.65
N GLN A 10 -8.63 -9.62 -29.06
CA GLN A 10 -8.61 -10.06 -27.67
C GLN A 10 -8.86 -11.57 -27.62
N SER A 11 -7.88 -12.31 -27.11
CA SER A 11 -8.10 -13.60 -26.46
C SER A 11 -6.81 -14.00 -25.74
N VAL A 12 -6.80 -13.82 -24.42
CA VAL A 12 -5.86 -14.47 -23.51
C VAL A 12 -6.68 -15.38 -22.60
N ASP A 13 -6.54 -16.67 -22.85
CA ASP A 13 -7.12 -17.74 -22.05
C ASP A 13 -6.51 -17.70 -20.64
N THR A 14 -7.35 -17.55 -19.62
CA THR A 14 -6.94 -17.78 -18.24
C THR A 14 -7.80 -18.90 -17.65
N GLN A 15 -7.14 -20.02 -17.34
CA GLN A 15 -7.75 -21.21 -16.77
C GLN A 15 -8.22 -20.96 -15.34
N ASN A 16 -9.52 -21.10 -15.09
CA ASN A 16 -10.08 -21.17 -13.75
C ASN A 16 -9.83 -22.57 -13.15
N LYS A 17 -8.82 -22.70 -12.29
CA LYS A 17 -8.67 -23.84 -11.38
C LYS A 17 -9.41 -23.55 -10.08
N THR A 18 -10.64 -24.05 -9.97
CA THR A 18 -11.40 -24.09 -8.72
C THR A 18 -10.83 -25.20 -7.82
N PHE A 19 -10.09 -24.83 -6.78
CA PHE A 19 -9.74 -25.73 -5.68
C PHE A 19 -10.83 -25.64 -4.61
N SER A 20 -11.53 -26.75 -4.38
CA SER A 20 -12.37 -26.95 -3.20
C SER A 20 -11.68 -27.93 -2.26
N PRO A 21 -11.44 -27.55 -1.00
CA PRO A 21 -11.23 -28.52 0.05
C PRO A 21 -12.14 -28.19 1.23
N TYR A 22 -13.11 -29.04 1.52
CA TYR A 22 -13.37 -29.61 2.86
C TYR A 22 -14.70 -30.36 2.84
N SER A 23 -14.57 -31.68 2.71
CA SER A 23 -15.59 -32.69 2.99
C SER A 23 -15.71 -32.84 4.51
N SER A 24 -16.92 -32.72 5.05
CA SER A 24 -17.22 -32.98 6.46
C SER A 24 -17.74 -34.41 6.64
N SER A 25 -17.02 -35.25 7.39
CA SER A 25 -17.47 -36.56 7.87
C SER A 25 -17.38 -36.65 9.39
N ILE A 26 -18.56 -36.64 10.00
CA ILE A 26 -19.10 -37.34 11.19
C ILE A 26 -18.10 -38.15 12.05
N GLU A 27 -18.16 -37.99 13.39
CA GLU A 27 -18.45 -39.10 14.34
C GLU A 27 -18.58 -38.64 15.80
N THR A 28 -19.76 -38.88 16.37
CA THR A 28 -20.08 -38.93 17.80
C THR A 28 -19.66 -40.28 18.37
N SER A 29 -19.03 -40.33 19.55
CA SER A 29 -19.27 -41.37 20.56
C SER A 29 -18.64 -41.04 21.92
N SER A 30 -19.45 -41.25 22.95
CA SER A 30 -19.23 -41.20 24.38
C SER A 30 -18.31 -42.30 24.92
N ASN A 31 -17.57 -42.03 26.00
CA ASN A 31 -17.55 -42.89 27.19
C ASN A 31 -16.78 -42.28 28.39
N GLU A 32 -17.19 -42.76 29.56
CA GLU A 32 -17.02 -42.27 30.92
C GLU A 32 -15.64 -42.48 31.59
N GLN A 33 -15.46 -41.69 32.66
CA GLN A 33 -14.79 -41.98 33.94
C GLN A 33 -13.27 -42.24 33.97
N MET A 34 -12.55 -41.46 34.79
CA MET A 34 -11.82 -41.94 35.99
C MET A 34 -11.09 -40.79 36.70
N HIS A 35 -11.14 -40.81 38.02
CA HIS A 35 -10.59 -39.83 38.96
C HIS A 35 -9.09 -39.60 38.79
N ASN A 36 -8.63 -38.35 38.89
CA ASN A 36 -7.33 -38.08 39.50
C ASN A 36 -7.25 -36.66 40.09
N SER A 37 -7.25 -36.59 41.42
CA SER A 37 -7.04 -35.39 42.20
C SER A 37 -5.58 -34.96 42.13
N SER A 38 -5.23 -34.19 41.10
CA SER A 38 -3.93 -33.51 40.99
C SER A 38 -4.12 -32.02 41.16
N ARG A 39 -3.73 -31.55 42.36
CA ARG A 39 -3.51 -30.17 42.79
C ARG A 39 -3.18 -29.22 41.62
N PRO A 40 -3.93 -28.12 41.42
CA PRO A 40 -3.52 -27.10 40.46
C PRO A 40 -2.31 -26.36 41.04
N THR A 41 -1.14 -26.60 40.49
CA THR A 41 0.03 -25.76 40.69
C THR A 41 -0.27 -24.42 40.02
N PHE A 42 -0.54 -23.38 40.81
CA PHE A 42 -0.68 -22.01 40.32
C PHE A 42 0.71 -21.51 39.90
N THR A 43 1.09 -21.75 38.65
CA THR A 43 2.14 -20.98 38.00
C THR A 43 1.54 -19.65 37.58
N PRO A 44 1.98 -18.51 38.14
CA PRO A 44 1.56 -17.23 37.61
C PRO A 44 2.06 -17.16 36.16
N PRO A 45 1.20 -16.84 35.18
CA PRO A 45 1.67 -16.54 33.85
C PRO A 45 2.58 -15.32 34.00
N ASN A 46 3.85 -15.47 33.65
CA ASN A 46 4.81 -14.39 33.57
C ASN A 46 4.35 -13.48 32.42
N GLN A 47 3.38 -12.60 32.73
CA GLN A 47 2.94 -11.53 31.89
C GLN A 47 4.04 -10.48 31.87
N ARG A 48 5.00 -10.66 30.97
CA ARG A 48 5.64 -9.55 30.29
C ARG A 48 5.77 -9.94 28.83
N LYS A 49 4.64 -9.95 28.12
CA LYS A 49 4.69 -9.42 26.76
C LYS A 49 5.20 -8.00 26.96
N SER A 50 6.47 -7.79 26.66
CA SER A 50 6.96 -6.44 26.48
C SER A 50 6.07 -5.85 25.41
N ASP A 51 5.17 -4.96 25.84
CA ASP A 51 4.52 -3.99 24.98
C ASP A 51 5.63 -3.08 24.43
N ALA A 52 6.48 -3.65 23.56
CA ALA A 52 7.29 -2.93 22.59
C ALA A 52 6.38 -2.63 21.40
N SER A 53 5.20 -2.09 21.71
CA SER A 53 4.34 -1.42 20.76
C SER A 53 4.41 0.06 21.11
N GLU A 54 4.41 0.90 20.09
CA GLU A 54 4.26 2.37 20.21
C GLU A 54 5.52 3.17 20.52
N ASN A 55 6.57 3.01 19.72
CA ASN A 55 7.35 4.18 19.28
C ASN A 55 7.69 4.05 17.79
N ALA A 56 6.69 3.67 16.98
CA ALA A 56 6.83 3.79 15.54
C ALA A 56 6.85 5.29 15.21
N THR A 57 8.05 5.83 14.95
CA THR A 57 8.22 7.23 14.54
C THR A 57 7.33 7.51 13.35
N LYS A 58 6.40 8.46 13.52
CA LYS A 58 5.51 8.89 12.44
C LYS A 58 6.35 9.42 11.28
N MET A 59 6.03 9.00 10.06
CA MET A 59 6.64 9.53 8.86
C MET A 59 6.09 10.93 8.58
N ILE A 60 6.99 11.90 8.43
CA ILE A 60 6.66 13.31 8.27
C ILE A 60 7.48 13.87 7.09
N PRO A 61 6.87 14.59 6.14
CA PRO A 61 7.62 15.30 5.10
C PRO A 61 8.40 16.43 5.75
N ILE A 62 9.71 16.50 5.48
CA ILE A 62 10.61 17.52 6.02
C ILE A 62 10.91 18.61 5.00
N ASP A 63 10.86 18.28 3.71
CA ASP A 63 11.15 19.21 2.63
C ASP A 63 10.42 18.82 1.34
N ILE A 64 10.16 19.80 0.49
CA ILE A 64 9.53 19.63 -0.83
C ILE A 64 10.29 20.50 -1.84
N ASP A 65 10.99 19.85 -2.75
CA ASP A 65 11.61 20.50 -3.91
C ASP A 65 10.69 20.38 -5.12
N MET A 66 10.29 21.51 -5.69
CA MET A 66 9.43 21.59 -6.87
C MET A 66 10.23 21.55 -8.18
N ASN A 67 11.55 21.32 -8.12
CA ASN A 67 12.46 21.22 -9.26
C ASN A 67 12.21 22.35 -10.27
N LEU A 68 12.16 23.59 -9.76
CA LEU A 68 11.62 24.75 -10.47
C LEU A 68 12.30 24.95 -11.82
N LYS A 69 13.63 24.92 -11.83
CA LYS A 69 14.42 25.20 -13.02
C LYS A 69 14.20 24.14 -14.09
N GLU A 70 14.36 22.87 -13.75
CA GLU A 70 14.24 21.73 -14.67
C GLU A 70 12.82 21.67 -15.24
N ASN A 71 11.80 21.77 -14.39
CA ASN A 71 10.41 21.77 -14.83
C ASN A 71 10.11 22.97 -15.73
N MET A 72 10.62 24.17 -15.41
CA MET A 72 10.37 25.35 -16.24
C MET A 72 11.14 25.32 -17.56
N GLU A 73 12.31 24.71 -17.62
CA GLU A 73 13.04 24.46 -18.87
C GLU A 73 12.27 23.47 -19.76
N GLU A 74 11.90 22.30 -19.22
CA GLU A 74 11.17 21.26 -19.94
C GLU A 74 9.81 21.75 -20.45
N HIS A 75 9.09 22.53 -19.64
CA HIS A 75 7.78 23.08 -20.01
C HIS A 75 7.89 24.33 -20.88
N SER A 76 9.11 24.81 -21.17
CA SER A 76 9.34 26.08 -21.87
C SER A 76 8.57 27.22 -21.21
N THR A 77 8.78 27.41 -19.92
CA THR A 77 8.17 28.45 -19.08
C THR A 77 9.22 29.23 -18.28
N ILE A 78 10.51 28.89 -18.41
CA ILE A 78 11.63 29.57 -17.71
C ILE A 78 11.74 31.08 -18.03
N TYR A 79 11.20 31.53 -19.15
CA TYR A 79 11.23 32.94 -19.57
C TYR A 79 10.14 33.80 -18.91
N TYR A 80 9.21 33.21 -18.16
CA TYR A 80 8.23 34.00 -17.41
C TYR A 80 8.90 34.58 -16.16
N ASP A 81 8.83 35.91 -16.02
CA ASP A 81 9.23 36.61 -14.79
C ASP A 81 8.11 36.50 -13.75
N ILE A 82 7.92 35.29 -13.22
CA ILE A 82 6.90 34.96 -12.22
C ILE A 82 7.60 34.22 -11.08
N GLN A 83 7.29 34.61 -9.84
CA GLN A 83 7.71 33.85 -8.67
C GLN A 83 6.84 32.60 -8.54
N GLY A 84 7.40 31.44 -8.90
CA GLY A 84 6.76 30.15 -8.70
C GLY A 84 6.92 29.18 -9.87
N LEU A 85 6.27 28.03 -9.74
CA LEU A 85 6.29 26.99 -10.78
C LEU A 85 5.21 27.25 -11.82
N VAL A 86 5.62 27.42 -13.08
CA VAL A 86 4.70 27.53 -14.22
C VAL A 86 4.84 26.28 -15.08
N LEU A 87 3.75 25.54 -15.26
CA LEU A 87 3.70 24.29 -16.03
C LEU A 87 2.69 24.39 -17.18
N ARG A 88 2.87 23.54 -18.18
CA ARG A 88 1.90 23.31 -19.26
C ARG A 88 1.14 22.02 -19.00
N ARG A 89 -0.19 22.08 -19.16
CA ARG A 89 -1.06 20.89 -19.03
C ARG A 89 -0.68 19.82 -20.05
N GLY A 90 -0.91 18.56 -19.68
CA GLY A 90 -0.66 17.41 -20.56
C GLY A 90 0.82 17.03 -20.71
N GLN A 91 1.72 17.75 -20.04
CA GLN A 91 3.13 17.41 -19.95
C GLN A 91 3.47 16.99 -18.52
N PRO A 92 4.21 15.88 -18.31
CA PRO A 92 4.63 15.47 -16.98
C PRO A 92 5.59 16.50 -16.36
N PHE A 93 5.62 16.56 -15.03
CA PHE A 93 6.59 17.34 -14.26
C PHE A 93 6.99 16.53 -13.03
N SER A 94 8.12 16.88 -12.42
CA SER A 94 8.68 16.14 -11.29
C SER A 94 8.80 17.03 -10.05
N PHE A 95 8.61 16.46 -8.87
CA PHE A 95 8.92 17.10 -7.60
C PHE A 95 9.42 16.04 -6.63
N THR A 96 10.18 16.46 -5.64
CA THR A 96 10.80 15.57 -4.66
C THR A 96 10.29 15.92 -3.27
N ILE A 97 9.80 14.91 -2.55
CA ILE A 97 9.45 15.03 -1.15
C ILE A 97 10.50 14.28 -0.34
N THR A 98 11.14 14.98 0.58
CA THR A 98 12.06 14.37 1.53
C THR A 98 11.30 14.09 2.82
N PHE A 99 11.44 12.89 3.38
CA PHE A 99 10.84 12.49 4.65
C PHE A 99 11.91 12.38 5.74
N ASN A 100 11.48 12.37 7.00
CA ASN A 100 12.36 12.16 8.16
C ASN A 100 12.94 10.74 8.27
N GLN A 101 12.51 9.82 7.40
CA GLN A 101 12.97 8.44 7.31
C GLN A 101 12.68 7.90 5.90
N ASP A 102 13.32 6.79 5.53
CA ASP A 102 13.06 6.12 4.25
C ASP A 102 11.58 5.74 4.13
N PHE A 103 11.02 5.88 2.91
CA PHE A 103 9.62 5.59 2.62
C PHE A 103 9.41 4.08 2.41
N PRO A 104 8.75 3.35 3.33
CA PRO A 104 8.42 1.95 3.13
C PRO A 104 7.13 1.84 2.31
N ALA A 105 7.28 1.65 0.99
CA ALA A 105 6.18 1.65 0.03
C ALA A 105 5.05 0.65 0.36
N ASP A 106 5.36 -0.45 1.03
CA ASP A 106 4.37 -1.49 1.38
C ASP A 106 3.49 -1.10 2.58
N LYS A 107 3.82 -0.03 3.30
CA LYS A 107 3.15 0.36 4.56
C LYS A 107 2.35 1.64 4.47
N TYR A 108 2.63 2.50 3.50
CA TYR A 108 2.02 3.81 3.39
C TYR A 108 1.40 4.03 2.01
N ASN A 109 0.22 4.64 2.00
CA ASN A 109 -0.40 5.17 0.79
C ASN A 109 -0.09 6.66 0.68
N LEU A 110 0.35 7.10 -0.50
CA LEU A 110 0.62 8.50 -0.79
C LEU A 110 -0.45 9.02 -1.77
N SER A 111 -1.05 10.16 -1.44
CA SER A 111 -2.03 10.83 -2.28
C SER A 111 -1.70 12.32 -2.41
N PHE A 112 -1.94 12.85 -3.60
CA PHE A 112 -1.69 14.25 -3.92
C PHE A 112 -3.01 14.90 -4.32
N ILE A 113 -3.33 16.04 -3.72
CA ILE A 113 -4.56 16.80 -3.99
C ILE A 113 -4.15 18.19 -4.45
N PHE A 114 -4.44 18.50 -5.71
CA PHE A 114 -4.25 19.83 -6.27
C PHE A 114 -5.58 20.59 -6.22
N LYS A 115 -5.58 21.77 -5.59
CA LYS A 115 -6.75 22.64 -5.52
C LYS A 115 -6.53 23.88 -6.40
N PRO A 116 -7.57 24.37 -7.09
CA PRO A 116 -7.49 25.68 -7.72
C PRO A 116 -7.24 26.74 -6.64
N GLN A 117 -6.37 27.70 -6.93
CA GLN A 117 -6.22 28.92 -6.12
C GLN A 117 -7.30 29.94 -6.49
#